data_AF-A0A2V1DLK5-F1
#
_entry.id   AF-A0A2V1DLK5-F1
#
_cell.length_a   1.000
_cell.length_b   1.000
_cell.length_c   1.000
_cell.angle_alpha   90.00
_cell.angle_beta   90.00
_cell.angle_gamma   90.00
#
_symmetry.space_group_name_H-M   'P 1'
#
loop_
_entity.id
_entity.type
_entity.pdbx_description
1 polymer ?
#
loop_
_entity_poly.entity_id
_entity_poly.type
_entity_poly.pdbx_seq_one_letter_code
_entity_poly.pdbx_strand_id
1 'polypeptide(L)'
;MHPNSLCPSCQQPLTYSGKCARSGCLDIHDPSKLALCKNWLFKSECSNGENCDLSHSPSLHNTPHCVYHLRGGCKKSPCLFAHVDIDPAAMVCDGFGRFGYCEDGADCTRLHVYECPEFTNYGICAAGNNCMLKHVQRASRMRIRNSSSAEGSPPHSEYIGDANNAEGADVLGEPHAITQQHDYVPFDAER
;
A
#
# COMPACT_ATOMS: atom_id res chain seq x y z
N MET A 1 31.47 -11.72 -7.23
CA MET A 1 30.49 -11.23 -6.23
C MET A 1 30.36 -9.73 -6.41
N HIS A 2 29.30 -9.27 -7.08
CA HIS A 2 28.93 -7.85 -7.13
C HIS A 2 27.61 -7.70 -6.37
N PRO A 3 27.63 -7.56 -5.04
CA PRO A 3 26.40 -7.38 -4.30
C PRO A 3 25.93 -5.94 -4.54
N ASN A 4 24.65 -5.77 -4.88
CA ASN A 4 23.96 -4.48 -4.95
C ASN A 4 24.15 -3.67 -6.25
N SER A 5 24.07 -4.30 -7.42
CA SER A 5 23.80 -3.54 -8.65
C SER A 5 22.30 -3.21 -8.71
N LEU A 6 21.98 -1.92 -8.76
CA LEU A 6 20.61 -1.40 -8.91
C LEU A 6 20.34 -1.19 -10.39
N CYS A 7 19.22 -1.73 -10.90
CA CYS A 7 18.85 -1.53 -12.29
C CYS A 7 18.64 -0.04 -12.58
N PRO A 8 19.35 0.61 -13.52
CA PRO A 8 19.20 2.05 -13.76
C PRO A 8 17.78 2.49 -14.12
N SER A 9 16.98 1.58 -14.70
CA SER A 9 15.58 1.82 -15.04
C SER A 9 14.62 1.60 -13.86
N CYS A 10 14.97 0.73 -12.90
CA CYS A 10 14.14 0.44 -11.74
C CYS A 10 14.66 1.08 -10.45
N GLN A 11 15.89 1.63 -10.48
CA GLN A 11 16.73 2.19 -9.41
C GLN A 11 16.77 1.38 -8.10
N GLN A 12 16.28 0.15 -8.10
CA GLN A 12 15.96 -0.62 -6.89
C GLN A 12 16.34 -2.10 -7.09
N PRO A 13 16.69 -2.83 -5.99
CA PRO A 13 17.15 -4.21 -6.05
C PRO A 13 16.01 -5.24 -6.15
N LEU A 14 14.77 -4.80 -5.93
CA LEU A 14 13.57 -5.64 -6.02
C LEU A 14 12.56 -4.97 -6.93
N THR A 15 11.76 -5.78 -7.61
CA THR A 15 10.60 -5.32 -8.35
C THR A 15 9.37 -6.05 -7.86
N TYR A 16 8.21 -5.42 -8.00
CA TYR A 16 6.93 -5.94 -7.52
C TYR A 16 6.63 -7.38 -8.02
N SER A 17 7.04 -7.69 -9.24
CA SER A 17 6.85 -8.99 -9.91
C SER A 17 8.13 -9.79 -10.16
N GLY A 18 9.29 -9.34 -9.65
CA GLY A 18 10.57 -10.01 -9.91
C GLY A 18 10.97 -10.04 -11.40
N LYS A 19 10.30 -9.25 -12.25
CA LYS A 19 10.63 -9.06 -13.67
C LYS A 19 11.02 -7.62 -13.94
N CYS A 20 11.87 -7.42 -14.94
CA CYS A 20 12.22 -6.11 -15.46
C CYS A 20 11.52 -5.88 -16.80
N ALA A 21 11.06 -4.66 -17.05
CA ALA A 21 10.56 -4.27 -18.37
C ALA A 21 11.67 -4.24 -19.44
N ARG A 22 12.95 -4.14 -19.02
CA ARG A 22 14.10 -4.13 -19.93
C ARG A 22 14.53 -5.56 -20.27
N SER A 23 14.62 -5.87 -21.56
CA SER A 23 15.25 -7.09 -22.03
C SER A 23 16.74 -7.10 -21.69
N GLY A 24 17.25 -8.23 -21.17
CA GLY A 24 18.65 -8.36 -20.77
C GLY A 24 19.03 -7.53 -19.54
N CYS A 25 18.12 -7.38 -18.57
CA CYS A 25 18.47 -6.85 -17.26
C CYS A 25 19.55 -7.72 -16.60
N LEU A 26 20.66 -7.11 -16.17
CA LEU A 26 21.77 -7.82 -15.51
C LEU A 26 21.68 -7.74 -13.98
N ASP A 27 20.74 -6.94 -13.47
CA ASP A 27 20.52 -6.74 -12.04
C ASP A 27 19.66 -7.86 -11.45
N ILE A 28 19.72 -7.99 -10.13
CA ILE A 28 19.06 -9.07 -9.41
C ILE A 28 17.56 -8.77 -9.35
N HIS A 29 16.75 -9.67 -9.88
CA HIS A 29 15.32 -9.72 -9.61
C HIS A 29 15.02 -11.11 -9.07
N ASP A 30 14.78 -11.20 -7.77
CA ASP A 30 14.61 -12.47 -7.07
C ASP A 30 13.15 -12.94 -7.16
N PRO A 31 12.84 -14.02 -7.90
CA PRO A 31 11.48 -14.56 -8.00
C PRO A 31 10.97 -15.16 -6.69
N SER A 32 11.80 -15.29 -5.66
CA SER A 32 11.37 -15.66 -4.31
C SER A 32 10.89 -14.47 -3.48
N LYS A 33 11.17 -13.23 -3.92
CA LYS A 33 10.86 -11.99 -3.21
C LYS A 33 9.81 -11.16 -3.94
N LEU A 34 8.68 -11.80 -4.23
CA LEU A 34 7.56 -11.22 -4.97
C LEU A 34 6.53 -10.63 -4.03
N ALA A 35 5.87 -9.56 -4.49
CA ALA A 35 4.65 -9.08 -3.85
C ALA A 35 3.57 -10.17 -3.85
N LEU A 36 2.74 -10.18 -2.82
CA LEU A 36 1.59 -11.07 -2.78
C LEU A 36 0.52 -10.58 -3.77
N CYS A 37 -0.01 -11.50 -4.56
CA CYS A 37 -1.09 -11.22 -5.50
C CYS A 37 -2.33 -10.73 -4.76
N LYS A 38 -2.76 -9.50 -5.05
CA LYS A 38 -3.94 -8.90 -4.41
C LYS A 38 -5.21 -9.68 -4.74
N ASN A 39 -5.42 -10.06 -6.00
CA ASN A 39 -6.58 -10.85 -6.41
C ASN A 39 -6.67 -12.15 -5.60
N TRP A 40 -5.57 -12.90 -5.53
CA TRP A 40 -5.50 -14.13 -4.75
C TRP A 40 -5.71 -13.87 -3.25
N LEU A 41 -5.08 -12.83 -2.67
CA LEU A 41 -5.25 -12.48 -1.26
C LEU A 41 -6.70 -12.17 -0.89
N PHE A 42 -7.39 -11.39 -1.72
CA PHE A 42 -8.75 -10.90 -1.42
C PHE A 42 -9.84 -11.91 -1.79
N LYS A 43 -9.66 -12.64 -2.90
CA LYS A 43 -10.69 -13.52 -3.48
C LYS A 43 -10.38 -15.00 -3.32
N SER A 44 -9.20 -15.38 -2.82
CA SER A 44 -8.65 -16.74 -2.89
C SER A 44 -8.56 -17.31 -4.32
N GLU A 45 -8.71 -16.46 -5.33
CA GLU A 45 -8.73 -16.82 -6.74
C GLU A 45 -7.96 -15.77 -7.55
N CYS A 46 -7.26 -16.23 -8.59
CA CYS A 46 -6.54 -15.38 -9.51
C CYS A 46 -6.76 -15.88 -10.93
N SER A 47 -7.19 -15.00 -11.84
CA SER A 47 -7.40 -15.32 -13.26
C SER A 47 -6.14 -15.84 -13.96
N ASN A 48 -4.96 -15.43 -13.50
CA ASN A 48 -3.68 -15.86 -14.06
C ASN A 48 -3.22 -17.22 -13.52
N GLY A 49 -3.88 -17.77 -12.50
CA GLY A 49 -3.55 -19.08 -11.93
C GLY A 49 -2.07 -19.23 -11.59
N GLU A 50 -1.45 -20.31 -12.05
CA GLU A 50 -0.01 -20.60 -11.86
C GLU A 50 0.90 -19.70 -12.70
N ASN A 51 0.37 -19.02 -13.71
CA ASN A 51 1.11 -18.06 -14.56
C ASN A 51 1.10 -16.64 -13.97
N CYS A 52 0.67 -16.47 -12.72
CA CYS A 52 0.67 -15.17 -12.07
C CYS A 52 2.11 -14.75 -11.76
N ASP A 53 2.47 -13.54 -12.16
CA ASP A 53 3.80 -12.96 -11.93
C ASP A 53 4.04 -12.51 -10.47
N LEU A 54 3.04 -12.73 -9.60
CA LEU A 54 3.06 -12.37 -8.19
C LEU A 54 2.96 -13.63 -7.34
N SER A 55 3.37 -13.54 -6.08
CA SER A 55 3.27 -14.67 -5.17
C SER A 55 1.81 -15.02 -4.86
N HIS A 56 1.48 -16.31 -4.83
CA HIS A 56 0.27 -16.87 -4.23
C HIS A 56 0.54 -17.54 -2.88
N SER A 57 1.74 -17.34 -2.34
CA SER A 57 2.18 -17.90 -1.05
C SER A 57 2.38 -16.76 -0.04
N PRO A 58 1.44 -16.57 0.90
CA PRO A 58 1.56 -15.60 1.97
C PRO A 58 2.76 -15.86 2.86
N SER A 59 3.43 -14.79 3.26
CA SER A 59 4.50 -14.78 4.24
C SER A 59 4.52 -13.42 4.95
N LEU A 60 5.17 -13.33 6.10
CA LEU A 60 5.29 -12.06 6.83
C LEU A 60 6.07 -10.99 6.04
N HIS A 61 6.80 -11.38 4.99
CA HIS A 61 7.53 -10.48 4.12
C HIS A 61 6.65 -9.80 3.07
N ASN A 62 5.63 -10.49 2.56
CA ASN A 62 4.82 -10.03 1.41
C ASN A 62 3.32 -9.88 1.72
N THR A 63 2.89 -10.27 2.92
CA THR A 63 1.51 -10.12 3.37
C THR A 63 1.31 -8.79 4.10
N PRO A 64 0.30 -7.99 3.73
CA PRO A 64 -0.04 -6.77 4.46
C PRO A 64 -0.57 -7.08 5.87
N HIS A 65 -0.30 -6.17 6.81
CA HIS A 65 -0.82 -6.26 8.17
C HIS A 65 -2.35 -6.14 8.18
N CYS A 66 -2.97 -6.90 9.07
CA CYS A 66 -4.41 -6.88 9.27
C CYS A 66 -4.82 -5.62 10.05
N VAL A 67 -5.46 -4.66 9.38
CA VAL A 67 -5.89 -3.42 10.04
C VAL A 67 -6.92 -3.66 11.15
N TYR A 68 -7.70 -4.74 11.07
CA TYR A 68 -8.61 -5.14 12.14
C TYR A 68 -7.87 -5.71 13.34
N HIS A 69 -6.81 -6.49 13.13
CA HIS A 69 -5.97 -7.00 14.21
C HIS A 69 -5.29 -5.85 14.95
N LEU A 70 -4.72 -4.90 14.20
CA LEU A 70 -4.10 -3.69 14.74
C LEU A 70 -5.06 -2.82 15.57
N ARG A 71 -6.37 -2.96 15.37
CA ARG A 71 -7.42 -2.28 16.15
C ARG A 71 -8.03 -3.16 17.26
N GLY A 72 -7.53 -4.39 17.44
CA GLY A 72 -8.00 -5.35 18.44
C GLY A 72 -9.33 -6.04 18.09
N GLY A 73 -9.73 -6.06 16.82
CA GLY A 73 -11.08 -6.47 16.41
C GLY A 73 -11.16 -7.52 15.29
N CYS A 74 -10.06 -8.13 14.86
CA CYS A 74 -10.13 -9.16 13.83
C CYS A 74 -10.83 -10.43 14.36
N LYS A 75 -11.90 -10.86 13.69
CA LYS A 75 -12.64 -12.10 14.01
C LYS A 75 -12.53 -13.17 12.92
N LYS A 76 -11.83 -12.88 11.81
CA LYS A 76 -11.75 -13.81 10.67
C LYS A 76 -10.74 -14.91 10.97
N SER A 77 -11.14 -16.17 10.77
CA SER A 77 -10.29 -17.35 10.95
C SER A 77 -10.55 -18.38 9.84
N PRO A 78 -9.52 -18.78 9.05
CA PRO A 78 -8.19 -18.19 9.01
C PRO A 78 -8.19 -16.77 8.41
N CYS A 79 -7.42 -15.86 8.99
CA CYS A 79 -7.18 -14.54 8.41
C CYS A 79 -5.99 -14.60 7.45
N LEU A 80 -6.16 -14.13 6.22
CA LEU A 80 -5.09 -14.11 5.21
C LEU A 80 -4.16 -12.90 5.34
N PHE A 81 -4.52 -11.94 6.20
CA PHE A 81 -3.69 -10.79 6.53
C PHE A 81 -2.83 -11.09 7.75
N ALA A 82 -1.63 -10.53 7.80
CA ALA A 82 -0.68 -10.80 8.87
C ALA A 82 -1.17 -10.17 10.19
N HIS A 83 -1.28 -11.00 11.23
CA HIS A 83 -1.53 -10.55 12.60
C HIS A 83 -0.17 -10.31 13.28
N VAL A 84 0.26 -9.06 13.29
CA VAL A 84 1.51 -8.60 13.91
C VAL A 84 1.18 -7.46 14.85
N ASP A 85 1.81 -7.46 16.02
CA ASP A 85 1.63 -6.43 17.03
C ASP A 85 2.59 -5.27 16.78
N ILE A 86 2.07 -4.24 16.10
CA ILE A 86 2.79 -3.02 15.77
C ILE A 86 1.88 -1.81 16.01
N ASP A 87 2.47 -0.66 16.35
CA ASP A 87 1.71 0.58 16.50
C ASP A 87 0.95 0.92 15.19
N PRO A 88 -0.39 1.06 15.22
CA PRO A 88 -1.18 1.48 14.06
C PRO A 88 -0.80 2.88 13.53
N ALA A 89 -0.07 3.69 14.31
CA ALA A 89 0.48 4.97 13.91
C ALA A 89 1.88 4.86 13.27
N ALA A 90 2.57 3.72 13.37
CA ALA A 90 3.90 3.51 12.82
C ALA A 90 3.98 3.82 11.32
N MET A 91 5.13 4.32 10.87
CA MET A 91 5.33 4.66 9.45
C MET A 91 5.09 3.45 8.55
N VAL A 92 4.58 3.69 7.34
CA VAL A 92 4.50 2.69 6.29
C VAL A 92 5.91 2.25 5.92
N CYS A 93 6.12 0.95 5.80
CA CYS A 93 7.39 0.35 5.37
C CYS A 93 7.67 0.73 3.92
N ASP A 94 8.88 1.27 3.67
CA ASP A 94 9.29 1.71 2.34
C ASP A 94 9.42 0.54 1.36
N GLY A 95 9.98 -0.59 1.80
CA GLY A 95 10.12 -1.80 0.99
C GLY A 95 8.76 -2.40 0.64
N PHE A 96 7.93 -2.64 1.66
CA PHE A 96 6.59 -3.19 1.43
C PHE A 96 5.70 -2.26 0.62
N GLY A 97 5.65 -0.97 0.95
CA GLY A 97 4.78 -0.01 0.28
C GLY A 97 5.10 0.17 -1.21
N ARG A 98 6.38 0.11 -1.59
CA ARG A 98 6.83 0.25 -2.98
C ARG A 98 6.84 -1.06 -3.75
N PHE A 99 7.32 -2.14 -3.13
CA PHE A 99 7.62 -3.39 -3.82
C PHE A 99 6.69 -4.54 -3.43
N GLY A 100 5.85 -4.36 -2.42
CA GLY A 100 5.01 -5.43 -1.87
C GLY A 100 5.79 -6.50 -1.12
N TYR A 101 7.08 -6.28 -0.86
CA TYR A 101 7.97 -7.20 -0.13
C TYR A 101 8.88 -6.42 0.83
N CYS A 102 9.05 -6.91 2.04
CA CYS A 102 9.97 -6.38 3.04
C CYS A 102 10.98 -7.46 3.47
N GLU A 103 12.27 -7.12 3.47
CA GLU A 103 13.34 -8.03 3.92
C GLU A 103 13.22 -8.35 5.42
N ASP A 104 12.76 -7.40 6.24
CA ASP A 104 12.65 -7.59 7.69
C ASP A 104 11.46 -8.47 8.09
N GLY A 105 10.45 -8.61 7.21
CA GLY A 105 9.30 -9.48 7.43
C GLY A 105 8.63 -9.28 8.79
N ALA A 106 8.69 -10.32 9.63
CA ALA A 106 8.12 -10.33 10.99
C ALA A 106 8.76 -9.32 11.94
N ASP A 107 10.04 -9.03 11.74
CA ASP A 107 10.83 -8.14 12.59
C ASP A 107 10.69 -6.67 12.15
N CYS A 108 9.93 -6.40 11.08
CA CYS A 108 9.73 -5.05 10.60
C CYS A 108 8.93 -4.21 11.59
N THR A 109 9.52 -3.11 12.08
CA THR A 109 8.86 -2.17 12.98
C THR A 109 8.02 -1.11 12.23
N ARG A 110 7.71 -1.34 10.95
CA ARG A 110 6.95 -0.43 10.08
C ARG A 110 5.71 -1.14 9.51
N LEU A 111 4.68 -0.37 9.19
CA LEU A 111 3.42 -0.92 8.72
C LEU A 111 3.53 -1.47 7.30
N HIS A 112 3.17 -2.74 7.12
CA HIS A 112 2.97 -3.37 5.81
C HIS A 112 1.55 -3.06 5.32
N VAL A 113 1.40 -2.03 4.49
CA VAL A 113 0.13 -1.65 3.84
C VAL A 113 0.39 -1.22 2.40
N TYR A 114 -0.58 -1.40 1.50
CA TYR A 114 -0.48 -1.02 0.09
C TYR A 114 -0.73 0.47 -0.15
N GLU A 115 0.10 1.30 0.50
CA GLU A 115 0.03 2.76 0.42
C GLU A 115 1.40 3.34 0.05
N CYS A 116 1.39 4.51 -0.58
CA CYS A 116 2.61 5.25 -0.90
C CYS A 116 3.34 5.63 0.39
N PRO A 117 4.56 5.13 0.63
CA PRO A 117 5.26 5.44 1.87
C PRO A 117 5.67 6.92 1.94
N GLU A 118 6.04 7.56 0.84
CA GLU A 118 6.40 8.99 0.84
C GLU A 118 5.22 9.86 1.25
N PHE A 119 4.10 9.71 0.55
CA PHE A 119 2.92 10.52 0.83
C PHE A 119 2.34 10.20 2.20
N THR A 120 2.21 8.94 2.57
CA THR A 120 1.57 8.57 3.83
C THR A 120 2.45 8.92 5.04
N ASN A 121 3.78 8.81 4.94
CA ASN A 121 4.69 9.13 6.04
C ASN A 121 4.96 10.63 6.16
N TYR A 122 5.17 11.33 5.04
CA TYR A 122 5.64 12.71 5.03
C TYR A 122 4.60 13.72 4.52
N GLY A 123 3.51 13.24 3.91
CA GLY A 123 2.46 14.09 3.32
C GLY A 123 2.80 14.65 1.95
N ILE A 124 3.97 14.31 1.39
CA ILE A 124 4.48 14.80 0.11
C ILE A 124 5.06 13.60 -0.64
N CYS A 125 4.77 13.52 -1.93
CA CYS A 125 5.34 12.52 -2.84
C CYS A 125 5.78 13.26 -4.10
N ALA A 126 7.01 13.02 -4.56
CA ALA A 126 7.57 13.72 -5.72
C ALA A 126 6.77 13.46 -7.00
N ALA A 127 6.13 12.29 -7.12
CA ALA A 127 5.26 11.94 -8.25
C ALA A 127 3.89 12.64 -8.20
N GLY A 128 3.52 13.27 -7.07
CA GLY A 128 2.26 13.98 -6.90
C GLY A 128 1.05 13.10 -7.29
N ASN A 129 0.14 13.65 -8.07
CA ASN A 129 -1.05 12.93 -8.55
C ASN A 129 -0.74 11.83 -9.58
N ASN A 130 0.48 11.76 -10.11
CA ASN A 130 0.92 10.71 -11.03
C ASN A 130 1.52 9.50 -10.30
N CYS A 131 1.48 9.49 -8.96
CA CYS A 131 1.95 8.33 -8.20
C CYS A 131 1.03 7.13 -8.43
N MET A 132 1.61 5.99 -8.83
CA MET A 132 0.87 4.74 -9.00
C MET A 132 0.49 4.07 -7.66
N LEU A 133 1.06 4.53 -6.55
CA LEU A 133 0.78 4.02 -5.22
C LEU A 133 -0.35 4.84 -4.58
N LYS A 134 -1.16 4.18 -3.74
CA LYS A 134 -2.30 4.82 -3.11
C LYS A 134 -1.86 5.91 -2.13
N HIS A 135 -2.25 7.15 -2.40
CA HIS A 135 -2.11 8.26 -1.48
C HIS A 135 -3.25 8.24 -0.45
N VAL A 136 -2.92 8.09 0.83
CA VAL A 136 -3.90 8.07 1.92
C VAL A 136 -3.59 9.14 2.93
N GLN A 137 -4.52 10.08 3.09
CA GLN A 137 -4.43 11.09 4.13
C GLN A 137 -4.96 10.51 5.44
N ARG A 138 -4.06 10.26 6.40
CA ARG A 138 -4.45 9.87 7.76
C ARG A 138 -4.61 11.10 8.63
N ALA A 139 -5.83 11.34 9.11
CA ALA A 139 -6.15 12.49 9.96
C ALA A 139 -5.23 12.60 11.19
N SER A 140 -4.82 11.47 11.78
CA SER A 140 -3.88 11.43 12.91
C SER A 140 -2.53 12.07 12.58
N ARG A 141 -2.03 11.90 11.35
CA ARG A 141 -0.73 12.46 10.91
C ARG A 141 -0.83 13.94 10.54
N MET A 142 -2.01 14.39 10.08
CA MET A 142 -2.24 15.80 9.78
C MET A 142 -2.23 16.66 11.06
N ARG A 143 -2.69 16.13 12.19
CA ARG A 143 -2.66 16.84 13.49
C ARG A 143 -1.24 17.03 14.04
N ILE A 144 -0.36 16.04 13.84
CA ILE A 144 1.06 16.13 14.22
C ILE A 144 1.74 17.23 13.40
N ARG A 145 1.48 17.29 12.09
CA ARG A 145 2.02 18.36 11.22
C ARG A 145 1.56 19.75 11.66
N ASN A 146 0.26 19.91 11.95
CA ASN A 146 -0.30 21.19 12.36
C ASN A 146 0.20 21.69 13.72
N SER A 147 0.74 20.80 14.56
CA SER A 147 1.37 21.16 15.83
C SER A 147 2.87 21.47 15.70
N SER A 148 3.55 20.91 14.68
CA SER A 148 4.94 21.24 14.33
C SER A 148 5.11 22.43 13.38
N SER A 149 4.03 22.99 12.82
CA SER A 149 4.06 24.10 11.84
C SER A 149 3.57 25.45 12.41
N ALA A 150 3.76 25.71 13.71
CA ALA A 150 3.46 27.02 14.30
C ALA A 150 4.44 28.15 13.88
N GLU A 151 5.31 27.92 12.90
CA GLU A 151 5.92 28.97 12.09
C GLU A 151 5.94 28.53 10.61
N GLY A 152 5.17 29.22 9.76
CA GLY A 152 5.21 29.10 8.30
C GLY A 152 3.90 28.66 7.64
N SER A 153 3.06 29.64 7.28
CA SER A 153 1.84 29.47 6.47
C SER A 153 2.12 28.79 5.11
N PRO A 154 1.26 27.86 4.63
CA PRO A 154 1.26 27.48 3.22
C PRO A 154 0.35 28.41 2.39
N PRO A 155 0.62 28.57 1.07
CA PRO A 155 -0.18 29.38 0.19
C PRO A 155 -1.52 28.68 -0.10
N HIS A 156 -2.56 29.50 -0.13
CA HIS A 156 -3.91 29.19 -0.57
C HIS A 156 -3.89 28.64 -2.01
N SER A 157 -4.08 27.33 -2.18
CA SER A 157 -4.47 26.77 -3.48
C SER A 157 -5.99 26.67 -3.52
N GLU A 158 -6.59 27.49 -4.37
CA GLU A 158 -8.02 27.60 -4.62
C GLU A 158 -8.62 26.22 -4.95
N TYR A 159 -9.57 25.78 -4.14
CA TYR A 159 -10.46 24.68 -4.46
C TYR A 159 -11.68 25.28 -5.17
N ILE A 160 -11.76 25.12 -6.50
CA ILE A 160 -13.01 25.33 -7.24
C ILE A 160 -13.95 24.19 -6.82
N GLY A 161 -14.92 24.52 -5.97
CA GLY A 161 -16.00 23.61 -5.62
C GLY A 161 -17.09 23.65 -6.67
N ASP A 162 -17.31 22.56 -7.38
CA ASP A 162 -18.54 22.36 -8.14
C ASP A 162 -19.64 21.84 -7.21
N ALA A 163 -20.55 22.73 -6.87
CA ALA A 163 -21.83 22.41 -6.26
C ALA A 163 -22.80 21.96 -7.35
N ASN A 164 -23.29 20.73 -7.26
CA ASN A 164 -24.62 20.40 -7.78
C ASN A 164 -25.37 19.61 -6.70
N ASN A 165 -26.29 20.32 -6.08
CA ASN A 165 -27.31 19.81 -5.18
C ASN A 165 -28.43 19.17 -6.01
N ALA A 166 -28.80 17.93 -5.67
CA ALA A 166 -30.14 17.42 -5.92
C ALA A 166 -30.53 16.55 -4.72
N GLU A 167 -31.70 16.90 -4.18
CA GLU A 167 -32.23 16.53 -2.89
C GLU A 167 -32.70 15.07 -2.81
N GLY A 168 -32.73 14.50 -1.60
CA GLY A 168 -33.70 13.45 -1.27
C GLY A 168 -33.26 12.34 -0.33
N ALA A 169 -33.79 12.42 0.90
CA ALA A 169 -34.13 11.33 1.84
C ALA A 169 -33.08 10.82 2.85
N ASP A 170 -33.43 11.08 4.10
CA ASP A 170 -32.95 10.60 5.39
C ASP A 170 -32.99 9.06 5.52
N VAL A 171 -31.85 8.43 5.78
CA VAL A 171 -31.77 7.12 6.46
C VAL A 171 -30.56 7.13 7.40
N LEU A 172 -30.86 6.95 8.69
CA LEU A 172 -29.93 6.82 9.81
C LEU A 172 -29.05 5.56 9.69
N GLY A 173 -27.74 5.72 9.95
CA GLY A 173 -26.92 4.71 10.61
C GLY A 173 -25.83 4.03 9.78
N GLU A 174 -24.59 4.53 9.89
CA GLU A 174 -23.34 3.80 10.21
C GLU A 174 -22.14 4.66 9.74
N PRO A 175 -21.11 4.88 10.57
CA PRO A 175 -19.90 5.56 10.10
C PRO A 175 -19.15 4.57 9.20
N HIS A 176 -19.30 4.72 7.89
CA HIS A 176 -18.48 4.01 6.90
C HIS A 176 -17.00 4.37 7.11
N ALA A 177 -16.33 3.59 7.96
CA ALA A 177 -14.88 3.52 7.96
C ALA A 177 -14.47 2.91 6.62
N ILE A 178 -14.06 3.77 5.69
CA ILE A 178 -13.41 3.37 4.43
C ILE A 178 -12.19 2.54 4.81
N THR A 179 -12.30 1.21 4.72
CA THR A 179 -11.18 0.30 4.98
C THR A 179 -10.79 -0.36 3.67
N GLN A 180 -9.49 -0.29 3.36
CA GLN A 180 -8.93 -0.81 2.11
C GLN A 180 -9.11 -2.32 1.92
N GLN A 181 -9.46 -3.04 2.99
CA GLN A 181 -9.68 -4.47 2.92
C GLN A 181 -11.05 -4.83 2.33
N HIS A 182 -11.97 -3.85 2.21
CA HIS A 182 -13.29 -4.03 1.61
C HIS A 182 -13.45 -3.35 0.24
N ASP A 183 -12.60 -2.38 -0.10
CA ASP A 183 -12.77 -1.52 -1.29
C ASP A 183 -11.91 -1.94 -2.51
N TYR A 184 -11.42 -3.19 -2.57
CA TYR A 184 -10.69 -3.65 -3.76
C TYR A 184 -11.66 -3.88 -4.92
N VAL A 185 -11.79 -2.87 -5.79
CA VAL A 185 -12.47 -2.97 -7.09
C VAL A 185 -11.42 -3.41 -8.11
N PRO A 186 -11.52 -4.62 -8.71
CA PRO A 186 -10.63 -5.05 -9.78
C PRO A 186 -10.74 -4.09 -10.98
N PHE A 187 -9.63 -3.77 -11.62
CA PHE A 187 -9.69 -3.26 -12.99
C PHE A 187 -9.92 -4.47 -13.89
N ASP A 188 -11.14 -4.59 -14.43
CA ASP A 188 -11.48 -5.62 -15.40
C ASP A 188 -10.56 -5.48 -16.62
N ALA A 189 -9.75 -6.50 -16.88
CA ALA A 189 -8.98 -6.62 -18.10
C ALA A 189 -9.90 -7.21 -19.18
N GLU A 190 -10.74 -6.36 -19.78
CA GLU A 190 -11.34 -6.67 -21.07
C GLU A 190 -10.28 -6.52 -22.18
N ARG A 191 -9.65 -7.64 -22.56
CA ARG A 191 -9.45 -8.00 -23.97
C ARG A 191 -9.01 -9.44 -24.17
#